data_AF-A0A8T7ABD5-F1
#
_entry.id   AF-A0A8T7ABD5-F1
#
_cell.length_a   1.000
_cell.length_b   1.000
_cell.length_c   1.000
_cell.angle_alpha   90.00
_cell.angle_beta   90.00
_cell.angle_gamma   90.00
#
_symmetry.space_group_name_H-M   'P 1'
#
loop_
_entity.id
_entity.type
_entity.pdbx_description
1 polymer ?
#
loop_
_entity_poly.entity_id
_entity_poly.type
_entity_poly.pdbx_seq_one_letter_code
_entity_poly.pdbx_strand_id
1 'polypeptide(L)'
;MKDLSAYTPPKVWKWDSDNGGRFAKINRPTTGATHDKELPIGKHPLQLYSLATPNGVKVTVMLEELLALGITDAEYDAYLINITEGDQFGSGFVDINPNSKIPALMDHST
;
A
#
# COMPACT_ATOMS: atom_id res chain seq x y z
N MET A 1 -36.49 25.87 8.60
CA MET A 1 -35.43 25.35 9.51
C MET A 1 -35.22 23.89 9.17
N LYS A 2 -34.00 23.47 8.81
CA LYS A 2 -33.69 22.04 8.73
C LYS A 2 -33.69 21.52 10.16
N ASP A 3 -34.56 20.57 10.46
CA ASP A 3 -34.60 19.89 11.74
C ASP A 3 -33.31 19.07 11.90
N LEU A 4 -32.39 19.56 12.73
CA LEU A 4 -31.08 18.93 12.99
C LEU A 4 -31.25 17.94 14.14
N SER A 5 -32.02 16.87 13.92
CA SER A 5 -32.03 15.75 14.85
C SER A 5 -30.63 15.14 14.94
N ALA A 6 -30.22 14.75 16.16
CA ALA A 6 -28.91 14.14 16.39
C ALA A 6 -28.78 12.82 15.63
N TYR A 7 -27.62 12.60 14.98
CA TYR A 7 -27.35 11.35 14.27
C TYR A 7 -27.42 10.14 15.21
N THR A 8 -28.17 9.11 14.82
CA THR A 8 -28.24 7.84 15.53
C THR A 8 -27.66 6.75 14.63
N PRO A 9 -26.52 6.13 14.98
CA PRO A 9 -25.94 5.02 14.20
C PRO A 9 -26.91 3.83 14.08
N PRO A 10 -26.90 3.10 12.97
CA PRO A 10 -27.71 1.89 12.83
C PRO A 10 -27.18 0.76 13.73
N LYS A 11 -28.06 -0.19 14.09
CA LYS A 11 -27.69 -1.39 14.85
C LYS A 11 -26.66 -2.27 14.12
N VAL A 12 -26.73 -2.28 12.79
CA VAL A 12 -25.78 -2.96 11.90
C VAL A 12 -25.32 -1.94 10.87
N TRP A 13 -24.02 -1.69 10.82
CA TRP A 13 -23.43 -0.78 9.85
C TRP A 13 -23.60 -1.32 8.43
N LYS A 14 -23.85 -0.41 7.48
CA LYS A 14 -23.95 -0.71 6.05
C LYS A 14 -23.05 0.24 5.27
N TRP A 15 -22.51 -0.24 4.17
CA TRP A 15 -21.81 0.58 3.19
C TRP A 15 -22.81 1.07 2.13
N ASP A 16 -23.61 2.07 2.49
CA ASP A 16 -24.71 2.60 1.68
C ASP A 16 -24.41 3.99 1.08
N SER A 17 -23.25 4.56 1.39
CA SER A 17 -22.81 5.88 0.94
C SER A 17 -21.29 5.94 0.79
N ASP A 18 -20.84 6.67 -0.23
CA ASP A 18 -19.43 7.02 -0.36
C ASP A 18 -19.03 7.93 0.80
N ASN A 19 -17.87 7.66 1.42
CA ASN A 19 -17.37 8.44 2.58
C ASN A 19 -16.93 9.88 2.20
N GLY A 20 -17.22 10.34 0.96
CA GLY A 20 -17.05 11.71 0.49
C GLY A 20 -15.61 12.27 0.43
N GLY A 21 -14.60 11.49 0.84
CA GLY A 21 -13.21 11.92 0.92
C GLY A 21 -12.37 11.56 -0.31
N ARG A 22 -11.12 12.08 -0.35
CA ARG A 22 -10.12 11.80 -1.40
C ARG A 22 -9.93 10.31 -1.70
N PHE A 23 -10.13 9.46 -0.70
CA PHE A 23 -9.93 8.01 -0.78
C PHE A 23 -11.24 7.21 -0.88
N ALA A 24 -12.38 7.85 -1.12
CA ALA A 24 -13.69 7.17 -1.19
C ALA A 24 -13.68 6.04 -2.23
N LYS A 25 -13.00 6.23 -3.36
CA LYS A 25 -12.89 5.21 -4.43
C LYS A 25 -12.07 3.97 -4.07
N ILE A 26 -11.22 4.05 -3.03
CA ILE A 26 -10.30 2.97 -2.68
C ILE A 26 -10.61 2.32 -1.32
N ASN A 27 -11.22 3.06 -0.39
CA ASN A 27 -11.59 2.53 0.93
C ASN A 27 -12.82 1.63 0.81
N ARG A 28 -12.71 0.40 1.31
CA ARG A 28 -13.77 -0.62 1.21
C ARG A 28 -13.89 -1.38 2.54
N PRO A 29 -15.07 -1.95 2.82
CA PRO A 29 -15.26 -2.81 3.99
C PRO A 29 -14.73 -4.24 3.80
N THR A 30 -14.15 -4.56 2.65
CA THR A 30 -13.60 -5.88 2.29
C THR A 30 -12.15 -5.76 1.83
N THR A 31 -11.36 -6.81 2.06
CA THR A 31 -9.99 -6.93 1.55
C THR A 31 -9.94 -7.74 0.24
N GLY A 32 -8.74 -7.87 -0.34
CA GLY A 32 -8.44 -8.76 -1.46
C GLY A 32 -8.07 -8.03 -2.74
N ALA A 33 -7.56 -8.80 -3.70
CA ALA A 33 -7.22 -8.32 -5.02
C ALA A 33 -8.47 -7.92 -5.82
N THR A 34 -8.32 -6.91 -6.68
CA THR A 34 -9.42 -6.38 -7.50
C THR A 34 -9.13 -6.46 -8.99
N HIS A 35 -7.88 -6.80 -9.34
CA HIS A 35 -7.41 -6.98 -10.69
C HIS A 35 -6.14 -7.84 -10.69
N ASP A 36 -5.94 -8.59 -11.76
CA ASP A 36 -4.70 -9.33 -11.97
C ASP A 36 -3.60 -8.37 -12.41
N LYS A 37 -2.51 -8.33 -11.66
CA LYS A 37 -1.34 -7.50 -11.95
C LYS A 37 -0.11 -8.10 -11.29
N GLU A 38 0.77 -8.65 -12.12
CA GLU A 38 2.08 -9.10 -11.70
C GLU A 38 2.96 -7.91 -11.29
N LEU A 39 3.82 -8.15 -10.30
CA LEU A 39 4.81 -7.16 -9.87
C LEU A 39 6.09 -7.29 -10.70
N PRO A 40 6.70 -6.17 -11.15
CA PRO A 40 8.02 -6.22 -11.78
C PRO A 40 9.07 -6.68 -10.77
N ILE A 41 10.08 -7.40 -11.25
CA ILE A 41 11.25 -7.84 -10.47
C ILE A 41 12.50 -7.39 -11.21
N GLY A 42 13.41 -6.73 -10.50
CA GLY A 42 14.64 -6.18 -11.05
C GLY A 42 15.84 -7.09 -10.79
N LYS A 43 17.02 -6.48 -10.74
CA LYS A 43 18.30 -7.22 -10.64
C LYS A 43 18.84 -7.31 -9.22
N HIS A 44 18.35 -6.48 -8.31
CA HIS A 44 18.88 -6.35 -6.95
C HIS A 44 18.23 -7.37 -6.00
N PRO A 45 18.89 -7.75 -4.89
CA PRO A 45 18.36 -8.75 -3.97
C PRO A 45 17.05 -8.31 -3.31
N LEU A 46 16.87 -7.01 -3.05
CA LEU A 46 15.70 -6.47 -2.37
C LEU A 46 14.75 -5.79 -3.37
N GLN A 47 13.48 -6.21 -3.36
CA GLN A 47 12.44 -5.67 -4.24
C GLN A 47 11.43 -4.90 -3.39
N LEU A 48 11.45 -3.56 -3.48
CA LEU A 48 10.62 -2.66 -2.68
C LEU A 48 9.45 -2.12 -3.50
N TYR A 49 8.23 -2.43 -3.08
CA TYR A 49 6.99 -1.89 -3.66
C TYR A 49 6.41 -0.84 -2.71
N SER A 50 6.53 0.43 -3.07
CA SER A 50 6.33 1.53 -2.13
C SER A 50 5.83 2.82 -2.79
N LEU A 51 5.69 3.86 -1.98
CA LEU A 51 5.35 5.22 -2.39
C LEU A 51 6.01 6.19 -1.41
N ALA A 52 6.38 7.39 -1.87
CA ALA A 52 7.02 8.46 -1.07
C ALA A 52 6.08 9.08 0.00
N THR A 53 5.60 8.24 0.91
CA THR A 53 4.82 8.59 2.10
C THR A 53 5.72 8.51 3.33
N PRO A 54 5.30 9.05 4.50
CA PRO A 54 6.05 8.87 5.75
C PRO A 54 6.34 7.42 6.12
N ASN A 55 5.54 6.44 5.67
CA ASN A 55 5.85 5.02 5.87
C ASN A 55 6.85 4.48 4.84
N GLY A 56 6.72 4.89 3.57
CA GLY A 56 7.63 4.44 2.52
C GLY A 56 9.05 4.96 2.70
N VAL A 57 9.22 6.23 3.11
CA VAL A 57 10.55 6.82 3.32
C VAL A 57 11.33 6.14 4.43
N LYS A 58 10.68 5.47 5.40
CA LYS A 58 11.37 4.72 6.46
C LYS A 58 12.24 3.61 5.88
N VAL A 59 11.71 2.89 4.88
CA VAL A 59 12.40 1.74 4.30
C VAL A 59 13.48 2.20 3.34
N THR A 60 13.21 3.19 2.49
CA THR A 60 14.26 3.72 1.60
C THR A 60 15.39 4.36 2.40
N VAL A 61 15.10 5.14 3.45
CA VAL A 61 16.16 5.69 4.33
C VAL A 61 16.95 4.57 4.98
N MET A 62 16.30 3.54 5.53
CA MET A 62 17.01 2.39 6.11
C MET A 62 17.97 1.74 5.10
N LEU A 63 17.54 1.52 3.85
CA LEU A 63 18.35 0.91 2.81
C LEU A 63 19.53 1.81 2.40
N GLU A 64 19.28 3.10 2.20
CA GLU A 64 20.34 4.07 1.89
C GLU A 64 21.36 4.19 3.03
N GLU A 65 20.94 4.14 4.30
CA GLU A 65 21.84 4.15 5.46
C GLU A 65 22.73 2.89 5.50
N LEU A 66 22.19 1.72 5.15
CA LEU A 66 22.99 0.49 5.02
C LEU A 66 24.00 0.59 3.86
N LEU A 67 23.58 1.13 2.72
CA LEU A 67 24.46 1.34 1.56
C LEU A 67 25.57 2.35 1.87
N ALA A 68 25.27 3.41 2.62
CA ALA A 68 26.26 4.38 3.09
C ALA A 68 27.33 3.76 4.00
N LEU A 69 26.99 2.69 4.72
CA LEU A 69 27.95 1.88 5.50
C LEU A 69 28.69 0.83 4.66
N GLY A 70 28.46 0.77 3.35
CA GLY A 70 29.10 -0.17 2.42
C GLY A 70 28.48 -1.56 2.41
N ILE A 71 27.26 -1.74 2.95
CA ILE A 71 26.55 -3.02 2.95
C ILE A 71 25.88 -3.18 1.58
N THR A 72 26.61 -3.76 0.63
CA THR A 72 26.16 -3.93 -0.77
C THR A 72 24.97 -4.86 -0.93
N ASP A 73 24.72 -5.75 0.04
CA ASP A 73 23.56 -6.65 0.03
C ASP A 73 22.23 -5.90 0.27
N ALA A 74 22.28 -4.62 0.65
CA ALA A 74 21.12 -3.75 0.80
C ALA A 74 20.68 -3.07 -0.51
N GLU A 75 21.35 -3.35 -1.62
CA GLU A 75 20.96 -2.86 -2.95
C GLU A 75 19.52 -3.28 -3.27
N TYR A 76 18.73 -2.38 -3.85
CA TYR A 76 17.29 -2.56 -4.01
C TYR A 76 16.72 -1.96 -5.30
N ASP A 77 15.68 -2.61 -5.84
CA ASP A 77 14.82 -2.05 -6.87
C ASP A 77 13.56 -1.47 -6.20
N ALA A 78 13.29 -0.17 -6.39
CA ALA A 78 12.12 0.50 -5.83
C ALA A 78 11.05 0.77 -6.90
N TYR A 79 9.91 0.13 -6.77
CA TYR A 79 8.75 0.28 -7.65
C TYR A 79 7.65 1.12 -7.02
N LEU A 80 7.10 2.03 -7.82
CA LEU A 80 5.99 2.88 -7.44
C LEU A 80 4.68 2.07 -7.35
N ILE A 81 4.00 2.16 -6.22
CA ILE A 81 2.63 1.68 -6.01
C ILE A 81 1.74 2.91 -5.76
N ASN A 82 1.00 3.34 -6.78
CA ASN A 82 0.13 4.50 -6.66
C ASN A 82 -1.14 4.16 -5.87
N ILE A 83 -1.10 4.41 -4.56
CA ILE A 83 -2.22 4.08 -3.68
C ILE A 83 -3.51 4.84 -4.01
N THR A 84 -3.42 5.96 -4.72
CA THR A 84 -4.59 6.75 -5.13
C THR A 84 -5.31 6.18 -6.35
N GLU A 85 -4.63 5.32 -7.10
CA GLU A 85 -5.15 4.63 -8.28
C GLU A 85 -5.52 3.17 -7.98
N GLY A 86 -5.17 2.66 -6.80
CA GLY A 86 -5.55 1.31 -6.35
C GLY A 86 -4.54 0.22 -6.68
N ASP A 87 -3.30 0.57 -7.02
CA ASP A 87 -2.23 -0.41 -7.32
C ASP A 87 -1.99 -1.43 -6.20
N GLN A 88 -2.23 -1.04 -4.95
CA GLN A 88 -2.13 -1.90 -3.77
C GLN A 88 -3.14 -3.07 -3.74
N PHE A 89 -4.10 -3.07 -4.66
CA PHE A 89 -5.10 -4.14 -4.81
C PHE A 89 -4.86 -5.03 -6.05
N GLY A 90 -3.70 -4.92 -6.70
CA GLY A 90 -3.29 -5.88 -7.73
C GLY A 90 -2.94 -7.23 -7.11
N SER A 91 -3.19 -8.34 -7.82
CA SER A 91 -2.91 -9.71 -7.34
C SER A 91 -1.51 -9.86 -6.76
N GLY A 92 -0.47 -9.47 -7.51
CA GLY A 92 0.91 -9.60 -7.04
C GLY A 92 1.23 -8.76 -5.80
N PHE A 93 0.60 -7.58 -5.62
CA PHE A 93 0.78 -6.79 -4.40
C PHE A 93 0.06 -7.42 -3.19
N VAL A 94 -1.13 -7.96 -3.41
CA VAL A 94 -1.90 -8.64 -2.36
C VAL A 94 -1.21 -9.92 -1.90
N ASP A 95 -0.55 -10.64 -2.81
CA ASP A 95 0.22 -11.85 -2.49
C ASP A 95 1.37 -11.56 -1.53
N ILE A 96 2.05 -10.41 -1.68
CA ILE A 96 3.14 -10.01 -0.77
C ILE A 96 2.66 -9.27 0.47
N ASN A 97 1.49 -8.62 0.40
CA ASN A 97 0.86 -7.97 1.54
C ASN A 97 -0.67 -8.01 1.46
N PRO A 98 -1.33 -8.96 2.15
CA PRO A 98 -2.78 -9.12 2.11
C PRO A 98 -3.55 -7.97 2.78
N ASN A 99 -2.86 -7.03 3.44
CA ASN A 99 -3.43 -5.79 3.97
C ASN A 99 -3.52 -4.67 2.92
N SER A 100 -2.97 -4.86 1.72
CA SER A 100 -2.95 -3.86 0.64
C SER A 100 -2.41 -2.49 1.12
N LYS A 101 -1.24 -2.47 1.78
CA LYS A 101 -0.56 -1.23 2.19
C LYS A 101 0.92 -1.25 1.84
N ILE A 102 1.43 -0.11 1.41
CA ILE A 102 2.86 0.13 1.30
C ILE A 102 3.47 0.49 2.67
N PRO A 103 4.80 0.36 2.82
CA PRO A 103 5.72 -0.38 1.94
C PRO A 103 5.53 -1.90 2.07
N ALA A 104 5.84 -2.64 1.01
CA ALA A 104 6.00 -4.09 1.02
C ALA A 104 7.32 -4.46 0.33
N LEU A 105 8.05 -5.45 0.86
CA LEU A 105 9.39 -5.81 0.40
C LEU A 105 9.49 -7.33 0.23
N MET A 106 10.06 -7.77 -0.88
CA MET A 106 10.50 -9.15 -1.08
C MET A 106 12.02 -9.22 -1.04
N ASP A 107 12.54 -10.20 -0.32
CA ASP A 107 13.96 -10.53 -0.27
C ASP A 107 14.20 -11.74 -1.17
N HIS A 108 14.98 -11.54 -2.24
CA HIS A 108 15.37 -12.55 -3.23
C HIS A 108 16.86 -12.94 -3.09
N SER A 109 17.51 -12.62 -1.97
CA SER A 109 18.83 -13.16 -1.66
C SER A 109 18.78 -14.70 -1.56
N THR A 110 19.83 -15.36 -2.05
CA THR A 110 19.97 -16.83 -2.11
C THR A 110 21.00 -17.34 -1.13
#